data_AF-X1P947-F1
#
_entry.id   AF-X1P947-F1
#
_cell.length_a   1.000
_cell.length_b   1.000
_cell.length_c   1.000
_cell.angle_alpha   90.00
_cell.angle_beta   90.00
_cell.angle_gamma   90.00
#
_symmetry.space_group_name_H-M   'P 1'
#
loop_
_entity.id
_entity.type
_entity.pdbx_description
1 polymer ?
#
loop_
_entity_poly.entity_id
_entity_poly.type
_entity_poly.pdbx_seq_one_letter_code
_entity_poly.pdbx_strand_id
1 'polypeptide(L)' 'MTEKKGHLYWLRKKLPNQRVLERMDSLLKELNLHTVCDSALCPNRGECFKKGTATFMILGNICTRN' A
#
# COMPACT_ATOMS: atom_id res chain seq x y z
N MET A 1 2.88 14.69 -23.97
CA MET A 1 3.61 13.68 -23.20
C MET A 1 4.34 14.42 -22.09
N THR A 2 3.83 14.41 -20.87
CA THR A 2 4.46 15.13 -19.75
C THR A 2 5.68 14.35 -19.27
N GLU A 3 6.86 14.98 -19.31
CA GLU A 3 8.08 14.42 -18.72
C GLU A 3 7.87 14.20 -17.21
N LYS A 4 7.83 12.94 -16.78
CA LYS A 4 7.84 12.62 -15.35
C LYS A 4 9.26 12.85 -14.82
N LYS A 5 9.47 13.95 -14.08
CA LYS A 5 10.67 14.11 -13.24
C LYS A 5 10.73 12.98 -12.22
N GLY A 6 11.81 12.20 -12.25
CA GLY A 6 12.03 11.13 -11.28
C GLY A 6 12.25 11.67 -9.86
N HIS A 7 11.84 10.91 -8.85
CA HIS A 7 12.02 11.29 -7.44
C HIS A 7 13.50 11.45 -7.06
N LEU A 8 13.77 12.31 -6.06
CA LEU A 8 15.08 12.48 -5.42
C LEU A 8 15.61 11.15 -4.88
N TYR A 9 16.93 10.97 -4.85
CA TYR A 9 17.55 9.68 -4.50
C TYR A 9 17.13 9.15 -3.12
N TRP A 10 17.03 10.04 -2.12
CA TRP A 10 16.67 9.68 -0.75
C TRP A 10 15.19 9.36 -0.56
N LEU A 11 14.33 9.73 -1.53
CA LEU A 11 12.88 9.45 -1.51
C LEU A 11 12.54 8.12 -2.20
N ARG A 12 13.53 7.40 -2.74
CA ARG A 12 13.33 6.12 -3.42
C ARG A 12 13.45 4.96 -2.43
N LYS A 13 12.59 3.96 -2.59
CA LYS A 13 12.67 2.69 -1.86
C LYS A 13 12.97 1.53 -2.80
N LYS A 14 13.57 0.47 -2.25
CA LYS A 14 13.69 -0.81 -2.97
C LYS A 14 12.31 -1.43 -3.13
N LEU A 15 12.09 -2.12 -4.25
CA LEU A 15 10.86 -2.86 -4.47
C LEU A 15 10.72 -3.98 -3.42
N PRO A 16 9.51 -4.19 -2.89
CA PRO A 16 9.27 -5.21 -1.89
C PRO A 16 9.28 -6.63 -2.49
N ASN A 17 9.35 -7.64 -1.63
CA ASN A 17 9.16 -9.02 -2.06
C ASN A 17 7.69 -9.24 -2.46
N GLN A 18 7.48 -9.64 -3.70
CA GLN A 18 6.17 -9.84 -4.29
C GLN A 18 5.30 -10.85 -3.52
N ARG A 19 5.88 -11.93 -2.99
CA ARG A 19 5.13 -12.96 -2.23
C ARG A 19 4.53 -12.43 -0.94
N VAL A 20 5.20 -11.46 -0.30
CA VAL A 20 4.70 -10.81 0.93
C VAL A 20 3.49 -9.95 0.61
N LEU A 21 3.54 -9.22 -0.51
CA LEU A 21 2.40 -8.44 -0.98
C LEU A 21 1.22 -9.34 -1.32
N GLU A 22 1.43 -10.34 -2.17
CA GLU A 22 0.38 -11.26 -2.63
C GLU A 22 -0.32 -11.96 -1.46
N ARG A 23 0.42 -12.48 -0.48
CA ARG A 23 -0.17 -13.13 0.69
C ARG A 23 -1.11 -12.19 1.46
N MET A 24 -0.66 -10.97 1.73
CA MET A 24 -1.46 -9.99 2.48
C MET A 24 -2.63 -9.46 1.66
N ASP A 25 -2.43 -9.18 0.38
CA ASP A 25 -3.47 -8.70 -0.53
C ASP A 25 -4.58 -9.75 -0.69
N SER A 26 -4.22 -11.03 -0.84
CA SER A 26 -5.19 -12.14 -0.86
C SER A 26 -6.00 -12.22 0.42
N LEU A 27 -5.34 -12.16 1.59
CA LEU A 27 -6.01 -12.20 2.89
C LEU A 27 -6.98 -11.02 3.08
N LEU A 28 -6.53 -9.80 2.80
CA LEU A 28 -7.34 -8.60 2.94
C LEU A 28 -8.55 -8.63 2.00
N LYS A 29 -8.37 -9.13 0.76
CA LYS A 29 -9.44 -9.28 -0.21
C LYS A 29 -10.45 -10.35 0.19
N GLU A 30 -9.99 -11.50 0.69
CA GLU A 30 -10.84 -12.58 1.19
C GLU A 30 -11.72 -12.11 2.35
N LEU A 31 -11.17 -11.30 3.25
CA LEU A 31 -11.89 -10.74 4.41
C LEU A 31 -12.69 -9.47 4.10
N ASN A 32 -12.67 -8.99 2.84
CA ASN A 32 -13.30 -7.75 2.41
C ASN A 32 -12.90 -6.53 3.28
N LEU A 33 -11.62 -6.40 3.60
CA LEU A 33 -11.07 -5.34 4.45
C LEU A 33 -10.36 -4.27 3.63
N HIS A 34 -10.67 -3.01 3.89
CA HIS A 34 -9.95 -1.87 3.31
C HIS A 34 -8.78 -1.45 4.19
N THR A 35 -7.68 -1.04 3.55
CA THR A 35 -6.50 -0.50 4.25
C THR A 35 -6.00 0.77 3.58
N VAL A 36 -5.51 1.71 4.38
CA VAL A 36 -4.84 2.91 3.83
C VAL A 36 -3.56 2.55 3.09
N CYS A 37 -2.98 1.38 3.41
CA CYS A 37 -1.81 0.84 2.75
C CYS A 37 -2.03 0.74 1.23
N ASP A 38 -3.21 0.27 0.80
CA ASP A 38 -3.57 0.14 -0.60
C ASP A 38 -4.13 1.43 -1.19
N SER A 39 -5.13 2.04 -0.52
CA SER A 39 -5.82 3.24 -1.03
C SER A 39 -4.90 4.44 -1.25
N ALA A 40 -3.82 4.57 -0.48
CA ALA A 40 -2.85 5.65 -0.61
C ALA A 40 -1.58 5.25 -1.40
N LEU A 41 -1.53 4.07 -2.01
CA LEU A 41 -0.33 3.53 -2.70
C LEU A 41 0.94 3.63 -1.83
N CYS A 42 0.80 3.25 -0.55
CA CYS A 42 1.84 3.51 0.44
C CYS A 42 3.18 2.83 0.05
N PRO A 43 4.30 3.57 0.00
CA PRO A 43 5.61 3.00 -0.38
C PRO A 43 6.16 2.02 0.67
N ASN A 44 5.52 1.92 1.84
CA ASN A 44 5.94 1.06 2.95
C ASN A 44 5.18 -0.27 3.01
N ARG A 45 4.24 -0.55 2.08
CA ARG A 45 3.41 -1.77 2.08
C ARG A 45 4.20 -3.04 2.37
N GLY A 46 5.24 -3.32 1.58
CA GLY A 46 5.99 -4.57 1.74
C GLY A 46 6.78 -4.68 3.04
N GLU A 47 7.20 -3.56 3.63
CA GLU A 47 7.87 -3.58 4.94
C GLU A 47 6.86 -3.85 6.07
N CYS A 48 5.73 -3.15 6.07
CA CYS A 48 4.66 -3.32 7.06
C CYS A 48 4.07 -4.75 6.98
N PHE A 49 3.77 -5.22 5.78
CA PHE A 49 3.21 -6.55 5.53
C PHE A 49 4.15 -7.67 5.92
N LYS A 50 5.47 -7.51 5.71
CA LYS A 50 6.47 -8.48 6.17
C LYS A 50 6.46 -8.63 7.70
N LYS A 51 6.10 -7.56 8.42
CA LYS A 51 5.97 -7.54 9.88
C LYS A 51 4.57 -7.98 10.37
N GLY A 52 3.67 -8.36 9.47
CA GLY A 52 2.28 -8.69 9.80
C GLY A 52 1.47 -7.47 10.25
N THR A 53 1.82 -6.27 9.79
CA THR A 53 1.17 -5.01 10.19
C THR A 53 0.42 -4.39 9.02
N ALA A 54 -0.83 -3.99 9.27
CA ALA A 54 -1.65 -3.22 8.35
C ALA A 54 -2.47 -2.17 9.11
N THR A 55 -2.82 -1.07 8.43
CA THR A 55 -3.68 -0.02 9.00
C THR A 55 -5.01 -0.03 8.26
N PHE A 56 -6.08 -0.37 8.98
CA PHE A 56 -7.42 -0.57 8.41
C PHE A 56 -8.19 0.74 8.23
N MET A 57 -9.07 0.75 7.24
CA MET A 57 -10.10 1.77 7.02
C MET A 57 -11.46 1.14 7.31
N ILE A 58 -12.12 1.57 8.37
CA ILE A 58 -13.31 0.88 8.92
C ILE A 58 -14.63 1.30 8.26
N LEU A 59 -14.69 2.46 7.59
CA LEU A 59 -15.90 3.01 6.96
C LEU A 59 -15.86 2.94 5.43
N GLY A 60 -15.16 1.95 4.87
CA GLY A 60 -14.96 1.82 3.44
C GLY A 60 -13.74 2.59 2.92
N ASN A 61 -13.59 2.64 1.59
CA ASN A 61 -12.45 3.24 0.89
C ASN A 61 -12.74 4.63 0.29
N ILE A 62 -13.96 5.15 0.43
CA ILE A 62 -14.35 6.47 -0.09
C ILE A 62 -14.31 7.48 1.05
N CYS A 63 -13.53 8.55 0.86
CA CYS A 63 -13.53 9.73 1.72
C CYS A 63 -14.43 10.81 1.10
N THR A 64 -15.29 11.46 1.87
CA THR A 64 -16.12 12.58 1.40
C THR A 64 -15.41 13.94 1.46
N ARG A 65 -14.12 13.95 1.83
CA ARG A 65 -13.26 15.14 1.94
C ARG A 65 -12.11 15.04 0.95
N ASN A 66 -11.61 16.20 0.52
CA ASN A 66 -10.45 16.36 -0.37
C ASN A 66 -9.29 17.02 0.37
#